data_AF-A0A562RHG3-F1
#
_entry.id   AF-A0A562RHG3-F1
#
_cell.length_a   1.000
_cell.length_b   1.000
_cell.length_c   1.000
_cell.angle_alpha   90.00
_cell.angle_beta   90.00
_cell.angle_gamma   90.00
#
_symmetry.space_group_name_H-M   'P 1'
#
loop_
_entity.id
_entity.type
_entity.pdbx_description
1 polymer ?
#
loop_
_entity_poly.entity_id
_entity_poly.type
_entity_poly.pdbx_seq_one_letter_code
_entity_poly.pdbx_strand_id
1 'polypeptide(L)'
;MYLNTYGQSGKHPFVPMAFHEDRSDTLAQARRTAFQNLIRYMVRLRNEGHMDDQAFDALVRQAAASYSGAEISERIEKVLVSKISSGRLRELLQ
;
A
#
# COMPACT_ATOMS: atom_id res chain seq x y z
N MET A 1 54.31 -23.49 9.70
CA MET A 1 53.18 -22.54 9.70
C MET A 1 53.14 -21.93 8.30
N TYR A 2 52.31 -22.47 7.41
CA TYR A 2 52.19 -21.99 6.03
C TYR A 2 50.89 -21.21 5.84
N LEU A 3 51.05 -20.12 5.09
CA LEU A 3 50.11 -19.09 4.68
C LEU A 3 48.98 -19.63 3.78
N ASN A 4 47.82 -18.95 3.76
CA ASN A 4 47.34 -18.30 2.53
C ASN A 4 46.18 -17.33 2.76
N THR A 5 46.34 -16.11 2.26
CA THR A 5 45.34 -15.04 2.21
C THR A 5 44.86 -14.88 0.77
N TYR A 6 43.59 -15.16 0.51
CA TYR A 6 42.82 -14.64 -0.63
C TYR A 6 42.19 -13.31 -0.15
N GLY A 7 42.21 -12.16 -0.84
CA GLY A 7 42.36 -11.92 -2.27
C GLY A 7 41.05 -11.38 -2.84
N GLN A 8 40.86 -10.05 -2.75
CA GLN A 8 40.09 -9.16 -3.67
C GLN A 8 38.59 -9.43 -3.94
N SER A 9 37.75 -8.41 -3.69
CA SER A 9 36.86 -7.76 -4.70
C SER A 9 35.59 -7.19 -4.06
N GLY A 10 35.24 -5.96 -4.41
CA GLY A 10 33.91 -5.39 -4.20
C GLY A 10 33.84 -4.29 -3.15
N LYS A 11 34.25 -3.06 -3.51
CA LYS A 11 33.72 -1.85 -2.89
C LYS A 11 32.22 -1.77 -3.18
N HIS A 12 31.38 -2.38 -2.36
CA HIS A 12 29.98 -2.00 -2.28
C HIS A 12 29.78 -1.24 -0.97
N PRO A 13 29.50 0.08 -1.01
CA PRO A 13 28.93 0.72 0.16
C PRO A 13 27.66 -0.06 0.49
N PHE A 14 27.53 -0.52 1.73
CA PHE A 14 26.24 -0.88 2.29
C PHE A 14 25.38 0.39 2.21
N VAL A 15 24.67 0.56 1.10
CA VAL A 15 23.60 1.54 0.98
C VAL A 15 22.50 0.99 1.89
N PRO A 16 22.08 1.71 2.94
CA PRO A 16 20.91 1.31 3.70
C PRO A 16 19.77 1.23 2.69
N MET A 17 19.13 0.06 2.59
CA MET A 17 17.91 -0.10 1.80
C MET A 17 16.84 0.85 2.35
N ALA A 18 16.81 2.08 1.86
CA ALA A 18 15.66 2.97 1.93
C ALA A 18 14.64 2.51 0.89
N PHE A 19 14.17 1.27 1.01
CA PHE A 19 13.12 0.73 0.16
C PHE A 19 11.94 0.43 1.06
N HIS A 20 11.02 1.37 1.23
CA HIS A 20 9.61 1.05 1.50
C HIS A 20 8.65 2.25 1.43
N GLU A 21 9.13 3.50 1.46
CA GLU A 21 8.23 4.68 1.38
C GLU A 21 7.76 5.00 -0.05
N ASP A 22 8.68 5.11 -1.01
CA ASP A 22 8.36 5.59 -2.37
C ASP A 22 7.32 4.73 -3.13
N ARG A 23 7.37 3.40 -2.93
CA ARG A 23 6.39 2.47 -3.55
C ARG A 23 5.02 2.48 -2.87
N SER A 24 4.96 2.79 -1.58
CA SER A 24 3.70 2.84 -0.83
C SER A 24 2.89 4.05 -1.27
N ASP A 25 3.54 5.20 -1.43
CA ASP A 25 2.88 6.44 -1.81
C ASP A 25 2.39 6.42 -3.26
N THR A 26 3.17 5.81 -4.17
CA THR A 26 2.72 5.56 -5.55
C THR A 26 1.55 4.59 -5.62
N LEU A 27 1.53 3.54 -4.80
CA LEU A 27 0.42 2.57 -4.77
C LEU A 27 -0.86 3.19 -4.18
N ALA A 28 -0.76 3.96 -3.09
CA ALA A 28 -1.88 4.68 -2.50
C ALA A 28 -2.46 5.70 -3.49
N GLN A 29 -1.59 6.44 -4.18
CA GLN A 29 -2.01 7.39 -5.21
C GLN A 29 -2.68 6.69 -6.41
N ALA A 30 -2.17 5.54 -6.84
CA ALA A 30 -2.79 4.74 -7.90
C ALA A 30 -4.18 4.23 -7.48
N ARG A 31 -4.33 3.71 -6.25
CA ARG A 31 -5.62 3.26 -5.68
C ARG A 31 -6.63 4.39 -5.62
N ARG A 32 -6.22 5.57 -5.14
CA ARG A 32 -7.06 6.78 -5.11
C ARG A 32 -7.53 7.16 -6.51
N THR A 33 -6.60 7.18 -7.47
CA THR A 33 -6.90 7.55 -8.87
C THR A 33 -7.87 6.56 -9.51
N ALA A 34 -7.64 5.26 -9.31
CA ALA A 34 -8.52 4.20 -9.80
C ALA A 34 -9.93 4.32 -9.22
N PHE A 35 -10.06 4.53 -7.91
CA PHE A 35 -11.35 4.74 -7.24
C PHE A 35 -12.09 5.98 -7.80
N GLN A 36 -11.41 7.11 -7.94
CA GLN A 36 -12.00 8.33 -8.50
C GLN A 36 -12.47 8.16 -9.95
N ASN A 37 -11.71 7.43 -10.77
CA ASN A 37 -12.08 7.15 -12.15
C ASN A 37 -13.31 6.23 -12.21
N LEU A 38 -13.35 5.21 -11.35
CA LEU A 38 -14.49 4.32 -11.23
C LEU A 38 -15.77 5.06 -10.83
N ILE A 39 -15.72 5.93 -9.82
CA ILE A 39 -16.89 6.73 -9.41
C ILE A 39 -17.35 7.65 -10.55
N ARG A 40 -16.42 8.33 -11.25
CA ARG A 40 -16.77 9.15 -12.41
C ARG A 40 -17.46 8.34 -13.51
N TYR A 41 -16.98 7.13 -13.77
CA TYR A 41 -17.61 6.24 -14.75
C TYR A 41 -19.01 5.80 -14.33
N MET A 42 -19.22 5.42 -13.06
CA MET A 42 -20.55 5.08 -12.54
C MET A 42 -21.53 6.26 -12.63
N VAL A 43 -21.07 7.48 -12.30
CA VAL A 43 -21.89 8.70 -12.41
C VAL A 43 -22.29 8.95 -13.86
N ARG A 44 -21.36 8.74 -14.79
CA ARG A 44 -21.65 8.86 -16.23
C ARG A 44 -22.72 7.87 -16.67
N LEU A 45 -22.58 6.59 -16.32
CA LEU A 45 -23.57 5.56 -16.66
C LEU A 45 -24.97 5.88 -16.12
N ARG A 46 -25.05 6.38 -14.88
CA ARG A 46 -26.30 6.83 -14.27
C ARG A 46 -26.93 7.98 -15.07
N ASN A 47 -26.15 9.00 -15.40
CA ASN A 47 -26.63 10.17 -16.13
C ASN A 47 -27.04 9.84 -17.58
N GLU A 48 -26.40 8.86 -18.21
CA GLU A 48 -26.76 8.37 -19.54
C GLU A 48 -27.97 7.41 -19.51
N GLY A 49 -28.53 7.11 -18.33
CA GLY A 49 -29.66 6.20 -18.17
C GLY A 49 -29.30 4.72 -18.34
N HIS A 50 -28.02 4.39 -18.38
CA HIS A 50 -27.51 3.01 -18.47
C HIS A 50 -27.44 2.30 -17.11
N MET A 51 -27.71 3.02 -16.02
CA MET A 51 -27.68 2.51 -14.65
C MET A 51 -28.76 3.22 -13.84
N ASP A 52 -29.57 2.45 -13.13
CA ASP A 52 -30.56 3.00 -12.20
C ASP A 52 -29.93 3.41 -10.85
N ASP A 53 -30.70 4.14 -10.05
CA ASP A 53 -30.25 4.68 -8.77
C ASP A 53 -29.89 3.58 -7.75
N GLN A 54 -30.58 2.44 -7.78
CA GLN A 54 -30.33 1.34 -6.86
C GLN A 54 -29.02 0.63 -7.18
N ALA A 55 -28.80 0.33 -8.46
CA ALA A 55 -27.56 -0.25 -8.96
C ALA A 55 -26.37 0.69 -8.71
N PHE A 56 -26.56 2.00 -8.93
CA PHE A 56 -25.55 3.01 -8.64
C PHE A 56 -25.17 3.03 -7.15
N ASP A 57 -26.14 3.12 -6.23
CA ASP A 57 -25.85 3.16 -4.79
C ASP A 57 -25.13 1.88 -4.32
N ALA A 58 -25.57 0.71 -4.78
CA ALA A 58 -24.95 -0.56 -4.45
C ALA A 58 -23.48 -0.61 -4.90
N LEU A 59 -23.20 -0.20 -6.14
CA LEU A 59 -21.86 -0.20 -6.71
C LEU A 59 -20.94 0.82 -6.05
N VAL A 60 -21.44 2.02 -5.73
CA VAL A 60 -20.68 3.04 -4.99
C VAL A 60 -20.32 2.55 -3.60
N ARG A 61 -21.26 1.94 -2.87
CA ARG A 61 -20.99 1.35 -1.54
C ARG A 61 -19.93 0.26 -1.60
N GLN A 62 -20.03 -0.64 -2.58
CA GLN A 62 -19.05 -1.70 -2.76
C GLN A 62 -17.66 -1.15 -3.09
N ALA A 63 -17.57 -0.17 -3.99
CA ALA A 63 -16.31 0.50 -4.32
C ALA A 63 -15.70 1.21 -3.09
N ALA A 64 -16.52 1.90 -2.31
CA ALA A 64 -16.08 2.60 -1.10
C ALA A 64 -15.59 1.62 -0.01
N ALA A 65 -16.28 0.49 0.18
CA ALA A 65 -15.86 -0.56 1.10
C ALA A 65 -14.51 -1.17 0.69
N SER A 66 -14.35 -1.48 -0.60
CA SER A 66 -13.08 -2.04 -1.11
C SER A 66 -11.92 -1.05 -0.99
N TYR A 67 -12.14 0.24 -1.29
CA TYR A 67 -11.11 1.26 -1.16
C TYR A 67 -10.72 1.47 0.32
N SER A 68 -11.71 1.60 1.20
CA SER A 68 -11.48 1.78 2.64
C SER A 68 -10.75 0.59 3.27
N GLY A 69 -11.09 -0.64 2.86
CA GLY A 69 -10.41 -1.84 3.33
C GLY A 69 -8.92 -1.84 2.99
N ALA A 70 -8.55 -1.46 1.77
CA ALA A 70 -7.16 -1.36 1.34
C ALA A 70 -6.38 -0.29 2.14
N GLU A 71 -6.99 0.88 2.38
CA GLU A 71 -6.37 1.97 3.16
C GLU A 71 -6.18 1.59 4.64
N ILE A 72 -7.16 0.90 5.24
CA ILE A 72 -7.06 0.44 6.63
C ILE A 72 -5.94 -0.58 6.77
N SER A 73 -5.87 -1.58 5.88
CA SER A 73 -4.81 -2.58 5.89
C SER A 73 -3.42 -1.96 5.77
N GLU A 74 -3.24 -1.01 4.84
CA GLU A 74 -1.96 -0.32 4.67
C GLU A 74 -1.55 0.49 5.92
N ARG A 75 -2.50 1.17 6.58
CA ARG A 75 -2.23 1.87 7.84
C ARG A 75 -1.86 0.91 8.97
N ILE A 76 -2.54 -0.23 9.07
CA ILE A 76 -2.23 -1.27 10.05
C ILE A 76 -0.82 -1.81 9.82
N GLU A 77 -0.45 -2.12 8.58
CA GLU A 77 0.90 -2.56 8.21
C GLU A 77 1.96 -1.53 8.60
N LYS A 78 1.75 -0.25 8.27
CA LYS A 78 2.67 0.84 8.65
C LYS A 78 2.86 0.95 10.16
N VAL A 79 1.78 0.85 10.94
CA VAL A 79 1.85 0.87 12.42
C VAL A 79 2.56 -0.36 12.98
N LEU A 80 2.27 -1.55 12.45
CA LEU A 80 2.93 -2.80 12.84
C LEU A 80 4.43 -2.73 12.57
N VAL A 81 4.84 -2.33 11.37
CA VAL A 81 6.26 -2.17 11.00
C VAL A 81 6.95 -1.18 11.93
N SER A 82 6.34 -0.04 12.23
CA SER A 82 6.88 0.96 13.17
C SER A 82 7.04 0.42 14.61
N LYS A 83 6.09 -0.38 15.07
CA LYS A 83 6.15 -0.99 16.42
C LYS A 83 7.16 -2.14 16.49
N ILE A 84 7.29 -2.93 15.43
CA ILE A 84 8.33 -3.97 15.30
C ILE A 84 9.71 -3.32 15.31
N SER A 85 9.93 -2.30 14.47
CA SER A 85 11.23 -1.63 14.36
C SER A 85 11.63 -0.89 15.63
N SER A 86 10.67 -0.44 16.44
CA SER A 86 10.93 0.19 17.74
C SER A 86 11.03 -0.78 18.92
N GLY A 87 10.93 -2.11 18.70
CA GLY A 87 10.97 -3.12 19.76
C GLY A 87 9.75 -3.15 20.68
N ARG A 88 8.75 -2.30 20.41
CA ARG A 88 7.52 -2.11 21.22
C ARG A 88 6.42 -3.11 20.91
N LEU A 89 6.62 -4.03 19.98
CA LEU A 89 5.64 -5.10 19.70
C LEU A 89 5.37 -5.98 20.94
N ARG A 90 6.39 -6.19 21.80
CA ARG A 90 6.25 -6.94 23.05
C ARG A 90 5.24 -6.35 24.03
N GLU A 91 5.00 -5.04 23.99
CA GLU A 91 4.08 -4.34 24.89
C GLU A 91 2.60 -4.47 24.46
N LEU A 92 2.33 -4.91 23.23
CA LEU A 92 0.95 -5.12 22.72
C LEU A 92 0.45 -6.57 22.86
N LEU A 93 1.33 -7.50 23.21
CA LEU A 93 1.06 -8.95 23.32
C LEU A 93 1.03 -9.43 24.79
N GLN A 94 0.94 -8.51 25.74
CA GLN A 94 0.77 -8.73 27.18
C GLN A 94 -0.57 -8.16 27.62
#